data_AF-A0A7C7FX38-F1
#
_entry.id   AF-A0A7C7FX38-F1
#
_cell.length_a   1.000
_cell.length_b   1.000
_cell.length_c   1.000
_cell.angle_alpha   90.00
_cell.angle_beta   90.00
_cell.angle_gamma   90.00
#
_symmetry.space_group_name_H-M   'P 1'
#
loop_
_entity.id
_entity.type
_entity.pdbx_description
1 polymer ?
#
loop_
_entity_poly.entity_id
_entity_poly.type
_entity_poly.pdbx_seq_one_letter_code
_entity_poly.pdbx_strand_id
1 'polypeptide(L)'
;EVKYGNNSRIDILLEASKRPDCFVEVKSVTLRRGVWAEFPDAVTTRGTKHLSELTNQVKAGNRAVMFYLVQREDCAGFAVAGDIDTAYAEALDGAVDAGVEVYCYKCKLTPKQISLDTPLSFER
;
A
#
# COMPACT_ATOMS: atom_id res chain seq x y z
N GLU A 1 -9.10 -3.47 12.92
CA GLU A 1 -7.67 -3.39 13.28
C GLU A 1 -7.24 -4.58 14.16
N VAL A 2 -6.33 -5.43 13.66
CA VAL A 2 -5.77 -6.60 14.37
C VAL A 2 -4.25 -6.41 14.58
N LYS A 3 -3.69 -6.80 15.73
CA LYS A 3 -2.23 -6.70 15.95
C LYS A 3 -1.49 -7.72 15.08
N TYR A 4 -0.45 -7.29 14.37
CA TYR A 4 0.34 -8.16 13.47
C TYR A 4 1.86 -7.93 13.55
N GLY A 5 2.31 -7.21 14.58
CA GLY A 5 3.70 -6.91 14.88
C GLY A 5 3.85 -6.36 16.30
N ASN A 6 5.06 -5.96 16.68
CA ASN A 6 5.38 -5.56 18.07
C ASN A 6 4.66 -4.28 18.52
N ASN A 7 4.20 -3.41 17.60
CA ASN A 7 3.49 -2.17 17.95
C ASN A 7 2.63 -1.62 16.80
N SER A 8 2.10 -2.48 15.93
CA SER A 8 1.27 -2.04 14.80
C SER A 8 0.03 -2.91 14.65
N ARG A 9 -1.00 -2.30 14.06
CA ARG A 9 -2.27 -2.93 13.76
C ARG A 9 -2.48 -2.89 12.25
N ILE A 10 -2.93 -4.00 11.69
CA ILE A 10 -3.26 -4.09 10.28
C ILE A 10 -4.63 -3.46 10.08
N ASP A 11 -4.80 -2.73 8.98
CA ASP A 11 -6.09 -2.11 8.66
C ASP A 11 -7.15 -3.18 8.46
N ILE A 12 -6.85 -4.19 7.64
CA ILE A 12 -7.77 -5.29 7.31
C ILE A 12 -7.02 -6.63 7.42
N LEU A 13 -7.65 -7.58 8.11
CA LEU A 13 -7.28 -9.00 8.08
C LEU A 13 -8.39 -9.75 7.33
N LEU A 14 -8.04 -10.44 6.26
CA LEU A 14 -8.96 -11.29 5.51
C LEU A 14 -8.67 -12.76 5.82
N GLU A 15 -9.70 -13.47 6.26
CA GLU A 15 -9.64 -14.89 6.61
C GLU A 15 -10.59 -15.67 5.70
N ALA A 16 -10.16 -16.85 5.26
CA ALA A 16 -10.99 -17.74 4.46
C ALA A 16 -10.60 -19.20 4.71
N SER A 17 -11.58 -20.10 4.70
CA SER A 17 -11.33 -21.53 4.86
C SER A 17 -10.34 -22.05 3.81
N LYS A 18 -9.32 -22.77 4.26
CA LYS A 18 -8.25 -23.37 3.42
C LYS A 18 -7.39 -22.35 2.65
N ARG A 19 -7.33 -21.10 3.09
CA ARG A 19 -6.42 -20.08 2.55
C ARG A 19 -5.59 -19.50 3.70
N PRO A 20 -4.32 -19.12 3.44
CA PRO A 20 -3.56 -18.32 4.40
C PRO A 20 -4.28 -17.01 4.70
N ASP A 21 -4.10 -16.51 5.91
CA ASP A 21 -4.56 -15.19 6.32
C ASP A 21 -3.93 -14.13 5.41
N CYS A 22 -4.70 -13.09 5.08
CA CYS A 22 -4.24 -12.00 4.23
C CYS A 22 -4.27 -10.67 4.98
N PHE A 23 -3.08 -10.15 5.25
CA PHE A 23 -2.86 -8.87 5.94
C PHE A 23 -2.84 -7.75 4.91
N VAL A 24 -3.78 -6.81 4.99
CA VAL A 24 -3.90 -5.70 4.04
C VAL A 24 -3.70 -4.38 4.76
N GLU A 25 -2.63 -3.68 4.39
CA GLU A 25 -2.34 -2.32 4.83
C GLU A 25 -2.81 -1.35 3.74
N VAL A 26 -3.51 -0.28 4.13
CA VAL A 26 -4.06 0.71 3.22
C VAL A 26 -3.32 2.03 3.39
N LYS A 27 -2.83 2.59 2.28
CA LYS A 27 -2.25 3.94 2.23
C LYS A 27 -3.13 4.86 1.39
N SER A 28 -3.50 5.99 1.96
CA SER A 28 -4.13 7.07 1.20
C SER A 28 -3.08 7.79 0.38
N VAL A 29 -3.35 7.97 -0.91
CA VAL A 29 -2.44 8.65 -1.84
C VAL A 29 -3.12 9.89 -2.39
N THR A 30 -2.51 11.04 -2.13
CA THR A 30 -3.03 12.37 -2.51
C THR A 30 -2.04 13.17 -3.36
N LEU A 31 -0.73 12.98 -3.15
CA LEU A 31 0.31 13.61 -3.95
C LEU A 31 0.19 13.17 -5.42
N ARG A 32 0.31 14.16 -6.31
CA ARG A 32 0.38 13.97 -7.75
C ARG A 32 1.45 14.88 -8.32
N ARG A 33 2.33 14.31 -9.15
CA ARG A 33 3.25 15.06 -10.01
C ARG A 33 3.05 14.60 -11.45
N GLY A 34 2.77 15.55 -12.35
CA GLY A 34 2.37 15.22 -13.73
C GLY A 34 1.09 14.39 -13.75
N VAL A 35 1.14 13.19 -14.34
CA VAL A 35 0.00 12.25 -14.41
C VAL A 35 0.09 11.12 -13.38
N TRP A 36 1.11 11.12 -12.53
CA TRP A 36 1.38 10.06 -11.57
C TRP A 36 0.81 10.40 -10.21
N ALA A 37 0.12 9.44 -9.59
CA ALA A 37 -0.14 9.45 -8.15
C ALA A 37 1.11 8.94 -7.44
N GLU A 38 1.52 9.60 -6.37
CA GLU A 38 2.77 9.24 -5.71
C GLU A 38 2.65 9.16 -4.20
N PHE A 39 3.42 8.25 -3.62
CA PHE A 39 3.52 8.10 -2.16
C PHE A 39 4.97 7.84 -1.76
N PRO A 40 5.45 8.40 -0.64
CA PRO A 40 4.75 9.31 0.27
C PRO A 40 4.88 10.79 -0.12
N ASP A 41 4.11 11.67 0.53
CA ASP A 41 4.21 13.14 0.38
C ASP A 41 5.14 13.80 1.41
N ALA A 42 5.62 13.03 2.39
CA ALA A 42 6.65 13.38 3.36
C ALA A 42 7.33 12.09 3.88
N VAL A 43 8.50 12.24 4.51
CA VAL A 43 9.20 11.11 5.15
C VAL A 43 8.29 10.39 6.16
N THR A 44 8.19 9.06 6.05
CA THR A 44 7.26 8.21 6.80
C THR A 44 7.92 6.98 7.40
N THR A 45 8.59 7.17 8.55
CA THR A 45 9.18 6.05 9.33
C THR A 45 8.15 4.99 9.72
N ARG A 46 6.88 5.40 9.94
CA ARG A 46 5.77 4.48 10.21
C ARG A 46 5.44 3.63 8.99
N GLY A 47 5.42 4.21 7.79
CA GLY A 47 5.20 3.47 6.55
C GLY A 47 6.25 2.39 6.34
N THR A 48 7.53 2.74 6.51
CA THR A 48 8.67 1.82 6.43
C THR A 48 8.55 0.67 7.44
N LYS A 49 8.16 0.97 8.68
CA LYS A 49 7.94 -0.07 9.70
C LYS A 49 6.84 -1.05 9.29
N HIS A 50 5.72 -0.56 8.76
CA HIS A 50 4.61 -1.42 8.34
C HIS A 50 5.04 -2.36 7.19
N LEU A 51 5.87 -1.89 6.25
CA LEU A 51 6.45 -2.75 5.19
C LEU A 51 7.30 -3.90 5.75
N SER A 52 8.12 -3.62 6.78
CA SER A 52 8.85 -4.68 7.48
C SER A 52 7.92 -5.68 8.17
N GLU A 53 6.80 -5.22 8.75
CA GLU A 53 5.83 -6.11 9.40
C GLU A 53 5.07 -6.97 8.38
N LEU A 54 4.67 -6.40 7.23
CA LEU A 54 4.09 -7.18 6.13
C LEU A 54 5.06 -8.23 5.59
N THR A 55 6.33 -7.87 5.42
CA THR A 55 7.39 -8.80 5.01
C THR A 55 7.52 -9.97 5.99
N ASN A 56 7.42 -9.71 7.30
CA ASN A 56 7.43 -10.76 8.31
C ASN A 56 6.21 -11.68 8.22
N GLN A 57 5.04 -11.15 7.86
CA GLN A 57 3.85 -11.99 7.61
C GLN A 57 4.04 -12.90 6.40
N VAL A 58 4.62 -12.40 5.31
CA VAL A 58 4.95 -13.25 4.14
C VAL A 58 5.92 -14.36 4.54
N LYS A 59 6.97 -14.04 5.31
CA LYS A 59 7.93 -15.04 5.82
C LYS A 59 7.28 -16.08 6.75
N ALA A 60 6.21 -15.71 7.45
CA ALA A 60 5.44 -16.62 8.29
C ALA A 60 4.46 -17.51 7.50
N GLY A 61 4.40 -17.36 6.16
CA GLY A 61 3.52 -18.14 5.28
C GLY A 61 2.14 -17.51 5.04
N ASN A 62 1.91 -16.29 5.54
CA ASN A 62 0.68 -15.54 5.30
C ASN A 62 0.78 -14.75 3.98
N ARG A 63 -0.37 -14.29 3.47
CA ARG A 63 -0.42 -13.32 2.38
C ARG A 63 -0.34 -11.90 2.96
N ALA A 64 0.38 -11.00 2.29
CA ALA A 64 0.47 -9.61 2.72
C ALA A 64 0.31 -8.67 1.52
N VAL A 65 -0.45 -7.60 1.71
CA VAL A 65 -0.81 -6.64 0.67
C VAL A 65 -0.55 -5.21 1.17
N MET A 66 0.17 -4.45 0.36
CA MET A 66 0.18 -2.99 0.42
C MET A 66 -0.81 -2.44 -0.61
N PHE A 67 -1.88 -1.81 -0.13
CA PHE A 67 -2.95 -1.25 -0.95
C PHE A 67 -2.89 0.27 -0.97
N TYR A 68 -2.56 0.85 -2.12
CA TYR A 68 -2.57 2.30 -2.33
C TYR A 68 -3.94 2.75 -2.86
N LEU A 69 -4.67 3.47 -2.01
CA LEU A 69 -5.96 4.08 -2.30
C LEU A 69 -5.74 5.51 -2.82
N VAL A 70 -5.77 5.67 -4.13
CA VAL A 70 -5.60 6.96 -4.81
C VAL A 70 -6.96 7.66 -4.85
N GLN A 71 -7.20 8.57 -3.90
CA GLN A 71 -8.49 9.25 -3.72
C GLN A 71 -8.69 10.42 -4.70
N ARG A 72 -8.40 10.19 -5.98
CA ARG A 72 -8.50 11.17 -7.08
C ARG A 72 -8.65 10.47 -8.43
N GLU A 73 -9.26 11.15 -9.40
CA GLU A 73 -9.59 10.57 -10.71
C GLU A 73 -8.54 10.85 -11.80
N ASP A 74 -7.70 11.86 -11.61
CA ASP A 74 -6.84 12.51 -12.60
C ASP A 74 -5.39 11.98 -12.64
N CYS A 75 -5.23 10.70 -12.29
CA CYS A 75 -3.96 9.96 -12.36
C CYS A 75 -4.05 8.80 -13.35
N ALA A 76 -2.97 8.59 -14.10
CA ALA A 76 -2.82 7.53 -15.09
C ALA A 76 -2.04 6.32 -14.56
N GLY A 77 -1.24 6.51 -13.51
CA GLY A 77 -0.47 5.44 -12.86
C GLY A 77 -0.03 5.83 -11.45
N PHE A 78 0.65 4.90 -10.78
CA PHE A 78 1.19 5.07 -9.44
C PHE A 78 2.71 4.83 -9.42
N ALA A 79 3.44 5.68 -8.71
CA ALA A 79 4.88 5.57 -8.48
C ALA A 79 5.23 5.89 -7.03
N VAL A 80 6.39 5.43 -6.55
CA VAL A 80 6.92 5.81 -5.24
C VAL A 80 7.71 7.10 -5.37
N ALA A 81 7.49 8.06 -4.46
CA ALA A 81 8.27 9.27 -4.38
C ALA A 81 9.59 9.02 -3.61
N GLY A 82 10.51 8.27 -4.22
CA GLY A 82 11.80 7.92 -3.61
C GLY A 82 12.73 9.11 -3.35
N ASP A 83 12.51 10.24 -4.03
CA ASP A 83 13.18 11.50 -3.76
C ASP A 83 12.68 12.20 -2.49
N ILE A 84 11.44 11.91 -2.05
CA ILE A 84 10.88 12.39 -0.78
C ILE A 84 11.27 11.46 0.36
N ASP A 85 11.17 10.14 0.17
CA ASP A 85 11.54 9.15 1.18
C ASP A 85 12.22 7.94 0.56
N THR A 86 13.56 8.02 0.45
CA THR A 86 14.39 6.93 -0.07
C THR A 86 14.28 5.67 0.79
N ALA A 87 14.17 5.81 2.12
CA ALA A 87 14.07 4.66 3.02
C ALA A 87 12.74 3.91 2.85
N TYR A 88 11.64 4.62 2.56
CA TYR A 88 10.38 3.99 2.21
C TYR A 88 10.46 3.27 0.86
N ALA A 89 11.07 3.88 -0.16
CA ALA A 89 11.24 3.26 -1.47
C ALA A 89 12.03 1.95 -1.40
N GLU A 90 13.20 1.97 -0.76
CA GLU A 90 14.03 0.77 -0.55
C GLU A 90 13.29 -0.32 0.25
N ALA A 91 12.53 0.08 1.27
CA ALA A 91 11.75 -0.86 2.06
C ALA A 91 10.58 -1.47 1.27
N LEU A 92 9.95 -0.72 0.36
CA LEU A 92 8.89 -1.25 -0.48
C LEU A 92 9.47 -2.23 -1.48
N ASP A 93 10.59 -1.90 -2.12
CA ASP A 93 11.29 -2.80 -3.04
C ASP A 93 11.64 -4.11 -2.35
N GLY A 94 12.27 -4.05 -1.17
CA GLY A 94 12.60 -5.24 -0.39
C GLY A 94 11.36 -6.03 0.04
N ALA A 95 10.25 -5.37 0.33
CA ALA A 95 8.99 -6.03 0.68
C ALA A 95 8.39 -6.75 -0.53
N VAL A 96 8.38 -6.12 -1.71
CA VAL A 96 7.90 -6.73 -2.97
C VAL A 96 8.75 -7.94 -3.33
N ASP A 97 10.09 -7.82 -3.23
CA ASP A 97 11.01 -8.93 -3.51
C ASP A 97 10.82 -10.10 -2.53
N ALA A 98 10.39 -9.81 -1.29
CA ALA A 98 10.04 -10.83 -0.31
C ALA A 98 8.65 -11.46 -0.52
N GLY A 99 7.83 -10.93 -1.44
CA GLY A 99 6.51 -11.46 -1.80
C GLY A 99 5.32 -10.65 -1.27
N VAL A 100 5.53 -9.42 -0.77
CA VAL A 100 4.41 -8.51 -0.47
C VAL A 100 3.79 -8.03 -1.78
N GLU A 101 2.47 -8.18 -1.90
CA GLU A 101 1.74 -7.78 -3.10
C GLU A 101 1.39 -6.29 -3.04
N VAL A 102 1.49 -5.59 -4.17
CA VAL A 102 1.13 -4.18 -4.28
C VAL A 102 -0.08 -4.02 -5.18
N TYR A 103 -1.11 -3.34 -4.68
CA TYR A 103 -2.28 -2.95 -5.46
C TYR A 103 -2.49 -1.46 -5.37
N CYS A 104 -2.73 -0.82 -6.52
CA CYS A 104 -3.01 0.60 -6.60
C CYS A 104 -4.34 0.79 -7.30
N TYR A 105 -5.29 1.47 -6.65
CA TYR A 105 -6.58 1.77 -7.26
C TYR A 105 -6.88 3.24 -7.13
N LYS A 106 -7.40 3.83 -8.22
CA LYS A 106 -8.01 5.14 -8.15
C LYS A 106 -9.47 5.06 -7.73
N CYS A 107 -9.95 6.15 -7.16
CA CYS A 107 -11.35 6.32 -6.84
C CYS A 107 -12.03 7.21 -7.87
N LYS A 108 -13.32 6.95 -8.08
CA LYS A 108 -14.26 7.92 -8.62
C LYS A 108 -14.89 8.71 -7.46
N LEU A 109 -14.90 10.03 -7.55
CA LEU A 109 -15.37 10.93 -6.50
C LEU A 109 -16.51 11.79 -7.01
N THR A 110 -17.61 11.78 -6.28
CA THR A 110 -18.72 12.71 -6.49
C THR A 110 -19.09 13.32 -5.14
N PRO A 111 -19.79 14.47 -5.11
CA PRO A 111 -20.32 15.00 -3.85
C PRO A 111 -21.24 14.05 -3.07
N LYS A 112 -21.69 12.93 -3.67
CA LYS A 112 -22.59 11.95 -3.06
C LYS A 112 -21.91 10.63 -2.67
N GLN A 113 -20.76 10.30 -3.26
CA GLN A 113 -20.15 8.99 -3.14
C GLN A 113 -18.67 9.03 -3.49
N ILE A 114 -17.89 8.21 -2.78
CA ILE A 114 -16.54 7.78 -3.16
C ILE A 114 -16.62 6.28 -3.45
N SER A 115 -16.12 5.84 -4.60
CA SER A 115 -16.07 4.42 -4.96
C SER A 115 -14.72 4.08 -5.57
N LEU A 116 -14.18 2.90 -5.25
CA LEU A 116 -13.08 2.31 -6.00
C LEU A 116 -13.49 2.21 -7.49
N ASP A 117 -12.58 2.59 -8.37
CA ASP A 117 -12.79 2.59 -9.81
C ASP A 117 -11.82 1.58 -10.46
N THR A 118 -10.83 2.05 -11.23
CA THR A 118 -9.90 1.16 -11.93
C THR A 118 -8.57 0.98 -11.19
N PRO A 119 -7.89 -0.16 -11.39
CA PRO A 119 -6.50 -0.28 -10.98
C PRO A 119 -5.61 0.71 -11.75
N LEU A 120 -4.51 1.11 -11.12
CA LEU A 120 -3.43 1.87 -11.73
C LEU A 120 -2.22 0.96 -11.92
N SER A 121 -1.44 1.19 -12.99
CA SER A 121 -0.14 0.57 -13.13
C SER A 121 0.77 1.00 -11.99
N PHE A 122 1.52 0.06 -11.45
CA PHE A 122 2.59 0.30 -10.49
C PHE A 122 3.92 0.12 -11.23
N GLU A 123 4.72 1.18 -11.29
CA GLU A 123 6.08 1.13 -11.82
C GLU A 123 7.06 1.12 -10.64
N ARG A 124 7.98 0.14 -10.64
CA ARG A 124 9.12 0.05 -9.73
C ARG A 124 10.29 0.82 -10.31
#